data_AF-A0A701V2J8-F1
#
_entry.id   AF-A0A701V2J8-F1
#
_cell.length_a   1.000
_cell.length_b   1.000
_cell.length_c   1.000
_cell.angle_alpha   90.00
_cell.angle_beta   90.00
_cell.angle_gamma   90.00
#
_symmetry.space_group_name_H-M   'P 1'
#
loop_
_entity.id
_entity.type
_entity.pdbx_description
1 polymer ?
#
loop_
_entity_poly.entity_id
_entity_poly.type
_entity_poly.pdbx_seq_one_letter_code
_entity_poly.pdbx_strand_id
1 'polypeptide(L)'
;MEQSVFYREVAHRTECLQVSVPWMAVARWCDSPENQEVLWQICRDTAAFMVPPAEGGEPAWRKALWARLQETSPDALRQLLALSGGSVLHKQLARGEVYAGAVLHSLLKSWLSQYGRGKERMRQATQGVMSARGDGGGTG
;
A
#
# COMPACT_ATOMS: atom_id res chain seq x y z
N MET A 1 -20.84 17.57 -0.67
CA MET A 1 -21.14 16.12 -0.67
C MET A 1 -20.49 15.48 -1.90
N GLU A 2 -19.17 15.67 -2.08
CA GLU A 2 -18.41 15.22 -3.27
C GLU A 2 -17.26 14.26 -2.93
N GLN A 3 -16.90 14.13 -1.65
CA GLN A 3 -15.88 13.19 -1.18
C GLN A 3 -16.24 11.73 -1.52
N SER A 4 -17.51 11.38 -1.73
CA SER A 4 -17.92 10.00 -2.01
C SER A 4 -17.53 9.50 -3.41
N VAL A 5 -17.48 10.35 -4.44
CA VAL A 5 -17.27 9.89 -5.83
C VAL A 5 -15.81 9.52 -6.06
N PHE A 6 -14.87 10.35 -5.59
CA PHE A 6 -13.45 10.08 -5.76
C PHE A 6 -13.04 8.74 -5.12
N TYR A 7 -13.37 8.54 -3.84
CA TYR A 7 -13.01 7.30 -3.15
C TYR A 7 -13.73 6.07 -3.73
N ARG A 8 -14.99 6.21 -4.17
CA ARG A 8 -15.71 5.12 -4.84
C ARG A 8 -15.06 4.72 -6.15
N GLU A 9 -14.63 5.69 -6.95
CA GLU A 9 -13.95 5.44 -8.21
C GLU A 9 -12.56 4.81 -7.99
N VAL A 10 -11.83 5.28 -6.98
CA VAL A 10 -10.55 4.65 -6.57
C VAL A 10 -10.77 3.19 -6.17
N ALA A 11 -11.77 2.91 -5.34
CA ALA A 11 -12.09 1.56 -4.92
C ALA A 11 -12.43 0.67 -6.12
N HIS A 12 -13.35 1.11 -6.98
CA HIS A 12 -13.76 0.38 -8.17
C HIS A 12 -12.58 0.08 -9.11
N ARG A 13 -11.75 1.07 -9.43
CA ARG A 13 -10.57 0.87 -10.28
C ARG A 13 -9.55 -0.06 -9.65
N THR A 14 -9.38 0.01 -8.33
CA THR A 14 -8.48 -0.89 -7.60
C THR A 14 -8.99 -2.33 -7.66
N GLU A 15 -10.29 -2.56 -7.45
CA GLU A 15 -10.91 -3.89 -7.60
C GLU A 15 -10.72 -4.44 -9.02
N CYS A 16 -10.96 -3.62 -10.04
CA CYS A 16 -10.71 -4.02 -11.43
C CYS A 16 -9.23 -4.32 -11.70
N LEU A 17 -8.30 -3.59 -11.10
CA LEU A 17 -6.87 -3.84 -11.28
C LEU A 17 -6.41 -5.11 -10.57
N GLN A 18 -6.97 -5.41 -9.40
CA GLN A 18 -6.62 -6.58 -8.57
C GLN A 18 -6.80 -7.91 -9.30
N VAL A 19 -7.70 -8.00 -10.28
CA VAL A 19 -7.88 -9.23 -11.08
C VAL A 19 -6.68 -9.53 -11.98
N SER A 20 -5.87 -8.52 -12.30
CA SER A 20 -4.68 -8.64 -13.16
C SER A 20 -3.38 -8.80 -12.37
N VAL A 21 -3.46 -8.79 -11.04
CA VAL A 21 -2.29 -8.90 -10.16
C VAL A 21 -1.84 -10.36 -10.08
N PRO A 22 -0.56 -10.66 -10.36
CA PRO A 22 0.01 -11.99 -10.16
C PRO A 22 0.22 -12.26 -8.66
N TRP A 23 -0.84 -12.63 -7.94
CA TRP A 23 -0.85 -12.79 -6.49
C TRP A 23 0.25 -13.71 -5.94
N MET A 24 0.59 -14.79 -6.66
CA MET A 24 1.70 -15.66 -6.25
C MET A 24 3.08 -14.99 -6.37
N ALA A 25 3.26 -14.05 -7.30
CA ALA A 25 4.49 -13.27 -7.40
C ALA A 25 4.55 -12.20 -6.31
N VAL A 26 3.42 -11.56 -6.01
CA VAL A 26 3.30 -10.61 -4.89
C VAL A 26 3.62 -11.29 -3.56
N ALA A 27 3.04 -12.46 -3.30
CA ALA A 27 3.30 -13.22 -2.09
C ALA A 27 4.79 -13.54 -1.92
N ARG A 28 5.42 -14.12 -2.97
CA ARG A 28 6.86 -14.42 -2.97
C ARG A 28 7.73 -13.18 -2.76
N TRP A 29 7.36 -12.06 -3.38
CA TRP A 29 8.08 -10.81 -3.20
C TRP A 29 7.96 -10.31 -1.75
N CYS A 30 6.78 -10.44 -1.15
CA CYS A 30 6.53 -10.06 0.25
C CYS A 30 7.13 -11.02 1.29
N ASP A 31 7.70 -12.17 0.91
CA ASP A 31 8.33 -13.08 1.88
C ASP A 31 9.62 -12.46 2.49
N SER A 32 10.29 -11.57 1.75
CA SER A 32 11.45 -10.81 2.23
C SER A 32 11.03 -9.69 3.19
N PRO A 33 11.61 -9.62 4.41
CA PRO A 33 11.40 -8.50 5.34
C PRO A 33 11.76 -7.14 4.76
N GLU A 34 12.85 -7.05 3.98
CA GLU A 34 13.29 -5.81 3.33
C GLU A 34 12.24 -5.31 2.34
N ASN A 35 11.67 -6.21 1.55
CA ASN A 35 10.59 -5.89 0.61
C ASN A 35 9.32 -5.44 1.35
N GLN A 36 9.00 -6.02 2.50
CA GLN A 36 7.86 -5.55 3.32
C GLN A 36 8.08 -4.13 3.86
N GLU A 37 9.29 -3.80 4.29
CA GLU A 37 9.64 -2.45 4.75
C GLU A 37 9.55 -1.43 3.61
N VAL A 38 10.09 -1.78 2.44
CA VAL A 38 9.97 -0.99 1.21
C VAL A 38 8.51 -0.77 0.81
N LEU A 39 7.70 -1.83 0.84
CA LEU A 39 6.26 -1.74 0.56
C LEU A 39 5.55 -0.82 1.54
N TRP A 40 5.89 -0.90 2.83
CA TRP A 40 5.34 -0.02 3.85
C TRP A 40 5.71 1.44 3.59
N GLN A 41 6.98 1.72 3.30
CA GLN A 41 7.47 3.06 3.05
C GLN A 41 6.80 3.68 1.81
N ILE A 42 6.76 2.95 0.69
CA ILE A 42 6.11 3.43 -0.53
C ILE A 42 4.59 3.57 -0.34
N CYS A 43 3.95 2.67 0.40
CA CYS A 43 2.53 2.81 0.72
C CYS A 43 2.26 4.07 1.55
N ARG A 44 3.14 4.41 2.48
CA ARG A 44 3.05 5.64 3.27
C ARG A 44 3.21 6.88 2.39
N ASP A 45 4.22 6.90 1.53
CA ASP A 45 4.52 8.07 0.69
C ASP A 45 3.46 8.29 -0.40
N THR A 46 2.82 7.22 -0.88
CA THR A 46 1.71 7.30 -1.83
C THR A 46 0.38 7.74 -1.20
N ALA A 47 0.27 7.80 0.14
CA ALA A 47 -0.97 8.22 0.81
C ALA A 47 -1.36 9.67 0.44
N ALA A 48 -0.39 10.52 0.10
CA ALA A 48 -0.66 11.86 -0.37
C ALA A 48 -1.56 11.89 -1.64
N PHE A 49 -1.50 10.87 -2.50
CA PHE A 49 -2.38 10.81 -3.68
C PHE A 49 -3.87 10.61 -3.36
N MET A 50 -4.21 10.27 -2.11
CA MET A 50 -5.61 10.16 -1.67
C MET A 50 -6.32 11.51 -1.53
N VAL A 51 -5.63 12.63 -1.74
CA VAL A 51 -6.23 13.97 -1.76
C VAL A 51 -7.07 14.18 -3.04
N PRO A 52 -8.39 14.42 -2.91
CA PRO A 52 -9.26 14.68 -4.05
C PRO A 52 -8.84 15.94 -4.85
N PRO A 53 -9.10 16.01 -6.16
CA PRO A 53 -8.77 17.19 -6.98
C PRO A 53 -9.35 18.51 -6.47
N ALA A 54 -10.58 18.48 -5.97
CA ALA A 54 -11.27 19.66 -5.44
C ALA A 54 -10.56 20.29 -4.22
N GLU A 55 -9.70 19.53 -3.54
CA GLU A 55 -8.96 19.96 -2.35
C GLU A 55 -7.52 20.42 -2.68
N GLY A 56 -7.21 20.69 -3.97
CA GLY A 56 -5.93 21.27 -4.41
C GLY A 56 -4.97 20.28 -5.07
N GLY A 57 -5.41 19.06 -5.36
CA GLY A 57 -4.63 18.11 -6.15
C GLY A 57 -4.71 18.45 -7.64
N GLU A 58 -3.83 19.32 -8.13
CA GLU A 58 -3.67 19.57 -9.57
C GLU A 58 -2.79 18.50 -10.25
N PRO A 59 -2.93 18.27 -11.57
CA PRO A 59 -2.09 17.30 -12.29
C PRO A 59 -0.58 17.57 -12.14
N ALA A 60 -0.15 18.83 -12.08
CA ALA A 60 1.26 19.20 -11.92
C ALA A 60 1.82 18.74 -10.57
N TRP A 61 1.06 18.93 -9.49
CA TRP A 61 1.43 18.48 -8.16
C TRP A 61 1.54 16.95 -8.09
N ARG A 62 0.59 16.22 -8.69
CA ARG A 62 0.64 14.74 -8.75
C ARG A 62 1.86 14.24 -9.53
N LYS A 63 2.20 14.89 -10.65
CA LYS A 63 3.43 14.58 -11.41
C LYS A 63 4.68 14.80 -10.57
N ALA A 64 4.77 15.92 -9.85
CA ALA A 64 5.91 16.22 -8.99
C ALA A 64 6.06 15.19 -7.85
N LEU A 65 4.94 14.82 -7.22
CA LEU A 65 4.92 13.78 -6.20
C LEU A 65 5.37 12.42 -6.76
N TRP A 66 4.90 12.06 -7.96
CA TRP A 66 5.34 10.84 -8.64
C TRP A 66 6.83 10.86 -8.99
N ALA A 67 7.34 11.97 -9.53
CA ALA A 67 8.76 12.13 -9.85
C ALA A 67 9.65 11.96 -8.60
N ARG A 68 9.29 12.60 -7.49
CA ARG A 68 10.01 12.46 -6.22
C ARG A 68 10.06 11.01 -5.71
N LEU A 69 8.94 10.29 -5.84
CA LEU A 69 8.88 8.87 -5.50
C LEU A 69 9.84 8.06 -6.38
N GLN A 70 9.86 8.31 -7.69
CA GLN A 70 10.77 7.65 -8.62
C GLN A 70 12.24 7.92 -8.31
N GLU A 71 12.58 9.11 -7.84
CA GLU A 71 13.95 9.45 -7.41
C GLU A 71 14.36 8.74 -6.12
N THR A 72 13.43 8.61 -5.17
CA THR A 72 13.72 8.06 -3.84
C THR A 72 13.79 6.53 -3.85
N SER A 73 13.00 5.87 -4.70
CA SER A 73 12.88 4.40 -4.69
C SER A 73 12.66 3.82 -6.10
N PRO A 74 13.60 4.05 -7.05
CA PRO A 74 13.41 3.71 -8.46
C PRO A 74 13.21 2.21 -8.69
N ASP A 75 14.06 1.38 -8.09
CA ASP A 75 14.01 -0.08 -8.29
C ASP A 75 12.79 -0.73 -7.65
N ALA A 76 12.46 -0.32 -6.43
CA ALA A 76 11.30 -0.80 -5.71
C ALA A 76 10.00 -0.44 -6.45
N LEU A 77 9.86 0.81 -6.91
CA LEU A 77 8.69 1.23 -7.68
C LEU A 77 8.57 0.47 -9.00
N ARG A 78 9.69 0.23 -9.70
CA ARG A 78 9.71 -0.58 -10.92
C ARG A 78 9.19 -1.99 -10.66
N GLN A 79 9.64 -2.64 -9.57
CA GLN A 79 9.18 -3.98 -9.19
C GLN A 79 7.69 -3.98 -8.81
N LEU A 80 7.25 -3.04 -7.96
CA LEU A 80 5.85 -2.93 -7.55
C LEU A 80 4.92 -2.66 -8.73
N LEU A 81 5.34 -1.81 -9.69
CA LEU A 81 4.57 -1.54 -10.91
C LEU A 81 4.51 -2.74 -11.86
N ALA A 82 5.57 -3.55 -11.93
CA ALA A 82 5.53 -4.81 -12.66
C ALA A 82 4.53 -5.80 -12.03
N LEU A 83 4.43 -5.79 -10.69
CA LEU A 83 3.51 -6.62 -9.93
C LEU A 83 2.07 -6.09 -9.88
N SER A 84 1.81 -4.83 -10.22
CA SER A 84 0.48 -4.23 -10.15
C SER A 84 -0.37 -4.39 -11.42
N GLY A 85 0.11 -5.09 -12.44
CA GLY A 85 -0.64 -5.30 -13.69
C GLY A 85 -0.26 -4.36 -14.85
N GLY A 86 0.88 -3.66 -14.77
CA GLY A 86 1.63 -3.25 -15.96
C GLY A 86 1.57 -1.77 -16.37
N SER A 87 2.11 -1.54 -17.57
CA SER A 87 2.55 -0.23 -18.10
C SER A 87 1.51 0.89 -18.14
N VAL A 88 0.22 0.55 -18.05
CA VAL A 88 -0.87 1.54 -18.07
C VAL A 88 -0.85 2.39 -16.81
N LEU A 89 -0.78 1.78 -15.63
CA LEU A 89 -0.75 2.51 -14.36
C LEU A 89 0.49 3.41 -14.29
N HIS A 90 1.63 2.92 -14.77
CA HIS A 90 2.86 3.71 -14.86
C HIS A 90 2.72 4.93 -15.76
N LYS A 91 2.14 4.76 -16.96
CA LYS A 91 1.88 5.88 -17.89
C LYS A 91 0.89 6.89 -17.29
N GLN A 92 -0.12 6.42 -16.59
CA GLN A 92 -1.11 7.28 -15.93
C GLN A 92 -0.48 8.10 -14.79
N LEU A 93 0.37 7.47 -13.97
CA LEU A 93 1.14 8.14 -12.92
C LEU A 93 2.06 9.23 -13.50
N ALA A 94 2.80 8.91 -14.57
CA ALA A 94 3.66 9.88 -15.26
C ALA A 94 2.88 11.06 -15.85
N ARG A 95 1.61 10.86 -16.20
CA ARG A 95 0.70 11.92 -16.69
C ARG A 95 0.02 12.71 -15.56
N GLY A 96 0.19 12.31 -14.30
CA GLY A 96 -0.50 12.94 -13.17
C GLY A 96 -2.00 12.70 -13.18
N GLU A 97 -2.44 11.57 -13.75
CA GLU A 97 -3.85 11.17 -13.80
C GLU A 97 -4.44 11.14 -12.38
N VAL A 98 -5.66 11.66 -12.27
CA VAL A 98 -6.32 11.96 -10.99
C VAL A 98 -6.34 10.76 -10.04
N TYR A 99 -6.65 9.57 -10.57
CA TYR A 99 -6.86 8.37 -9.76
C TYR A 99 -5.63 7.48 -9.65
N ALA A 100 -4.60 7.66 -10.49
CA ALA A 100 -3.55 6.66 -10.65
C ALA A 100 -2.74 6.43 -9.37
N GLY A 101 -2.34 7.51 -8.71
CA GLY A 101 -1.62 7.43 -7.43
C GLY A 101 -2.47 6.86 -6.30
N ALA A 102 -3.76 7.20 -6.26
CA ALA A 102 -4.69 6.70 -5.25
C ALA A 102 -5.02 5.21 -5.44
N VAL A 103 -5.12 4.76 -6.70
CA VAL A 103 -5.27 3.34 -7.05
C VAL A 103 -4.02 2.56 -6.67
N LEU A 104 -2.83 3.10 -6.97
CA LEU A 104 -1.56 2.50 -6.52
C LEU A 104 -1.54 2.38 -4.99
N HIS A 105 -1.84 3.46 -4.26
CA HIS A 105 -1.88 3.45 -2.79
C HIS A 105 -2.85 2.39 -2.26
N SER A 106 -4.08 2.36 -2.77
CA SER A 106 -5.10 1.38 -2.38
C SER A 106 -4.65 -0.06 -2.64
N LEU A 107 -3.97 -0.30 -3.75
CA LEU A 107 -3.42 -1.60 -4.08
C LEU A 107 -2.31 -2.02 -3.11
N LEU A 108 -1.32 -1.16 -2.88
CA LEU A 108 -0.22 -1.43 -1.94
C LEU A 108 -0.73 -1.65 -0.52
N LYS A 109 -1.72 -0.88 -0.09
CA LYS A 109 -2.41 -1.05 1.20
C LYS A 109 -3.09 -2.41 1.29
N SER A 110 -3.71 -2.89 0.21
CA SER A 110 -4.30 -4.23 0.17
C SER A 110 -3.24 -5.33 0.34
N TRP A 111 -2.07 -5.16 -0.28
CA TRP A 111 -0.96 -6.11 -0.15
C TRP A 111 -0.39 -6.12 1.26
N LEU A 112 -0.22 -4.95 1.88
CA LEU A 112 0.17 -4.85 3.30
C LEU A 112 -0.87 -5.50 4.22
N SER A 113 -2.16 -5.36 3.93
CA SER A 113 -3.21 -6.00 4.74
C SER A 113 -3.22 -7.53 4.61
N GLN A 114 -2.80 -8.07 3.46
CA GLN A 114 -2.79 -9.50 3.19
C GLN A 114 -1.47 -10.17 3.62
N TYR A 115 -0.34 -9.52 3.35
CA TYR A 115 1.00 -10.08 3.48
C TYR A 115 1.88 -9.34 4.49
N GLY A 116 1.48 -8.14 4.93
CA GLY A 116 2.17 -7.46 6.01
C GLY A 116 2.02 -8.27 7.30
N ARG A 117 3.15 -8.49 8.00
CA ARG A 117 3.25 -9.26 9.26
C ARG A 117 2.44 -8.69 10.45
N GLY A 118 1.46 -7.83 10.21
CA GLY A 118 0.57 -7.23 11.20
C GLY A 118 -0.43 -8.18 11.86
N LYS A 119 -0.70 -9.36 11.28
CA LYS A 119 -1.57 -10.37 11.93
C LYS A 119 -0.82 -11.31 12.89
N GLU A 120 0.48 -11.55 12.67
CA GLU A 120 1.27 -12.47 13.51
C GLU A 120 1.73 -11.79 14.82
N ARG A 121 2.17 -10.52 14.76
CA ARG A 121 2.60 -9.78 15.96
C ARG A 121 1.46 -9.44 16.92
N MET A 122 0.24 -9.17 16.44
CA MET A 122 -0.91 -8.98 17.33
C MET A 122 -1.35 -10.29 18.00
N ARG A 123 -1.28 -11.43 17.30
CA ARG A 123 -1.56 -12.74 17.91
C ARG A 123 -0.50 -13.13 18.94
N GLN A 124 0.78 -12.92 18.65
CA GLN A 124 1.86 -13.22 19.60
C GLN A 124 1.90 -12.26 20.80
N ALA A 125 1.57 -10.98 20.61
CA ALA A 125 1.41 -10.04 21.73
C ALA A 125 0.20 -10.38 22.62
N THR A 126 -0.89 -10.91 22.04
CA THR A 126 -2.07 -11.32 22.80
C THR A 126 -1.86 -12.67 23.51
N GLN A 127 -1.09 -13.61 22.93
CA GLN A 127 -0.71 -14.87 23.58
C GLN A 127 0.40 -14.71 24.64
N GLY A 128 1.36 -13.81 24.42
CA GLY A 128 2.43 -13.53 25.40
C GLY A 128 1.95 -12.85 26.68
N VAL A 129 0.85 -12.07 26.61
CA VAL A 129 0.26 -11.40 27.78
C VAL A 129 -0.64 -12.33 28.60
N MET A 130 -1.23 -13.37 28.00
CA MET A 130 -2.02 -14.37 28.75
C MET A 130 -1.16 -15.42 29.46
N SER A 131 0.08 -15.67 29.00
CA SER A 131 0.96 -16.66 29.62
C SER A 131 1.76 -16.12 30.82
N ALA A 132 1.86 -14.80 30.99
CA ALA A 132 2.67 -14.17 32.04
C ALA A 132 1.91 -13.84 33.34
N ARG A 133 0.63 -14.26 33.46
CA ARG A 133 -0.23 -13.90 34.60
C ARG A 133 -0.64 -15.08 35.49
N GLY A 134 0.10 -16.19 35.40
CA GLY A 134 -0.17 -17.44 36.11
C GLY A 134 1.01 -17.99 36.90
N ASP A 135 1.83 -17.15 37.53
CA ASP A 135 2.80 -17.62 38.54
C ASP A 135 2.88 -16.59 39.67
N GLY A 136 1.92 -16.70 40.58
CA GLY A 136 1.82 -15.90 41.79
C GLY A 136 0.98 -16.67 42.79
N GLY A 137 1.52 -17.80 43.26
CA GLY A 137 0.76 -18.75 44.06
C GLY A 137 1.64 -19.61 44.98
N GLY A 138 2.17 -18.97 46.03
CA GLY A 138 2.17 -19.57 47.37
C GLY A 138 3.36 -20.43 47.80
N THR A 139 3.52 -20.42 49.13
CA THR A 139 4.42 -21.18 50.02
C THR A 139 5.80 -20.54 50.24
N GLY A 140 6.19 -20.17 51.46
CA GLY A 140 5.57 -20.32 52.78
C GLY A 140 6.26 -19.44 53.81
#